data_AF-A0A0D2S1I1-F1
#
_entry.id   AF-A0A0D2S1I1-F1
#
_cell.length_a   1.000
_cell.length_b   1.000
_cell.length_c   1.000
_cell.angle_alpha   90.00
_cell.angle_beta   90.00
_cell.angle_gamma   90.00
#
_symmetry.space_group_name_H-M   'P 1'
#
loop_
_entity.id
_entity.type
_entity.pdbx_description
1 polymer ?
#
loop_
_entity_poly.entity_id
_entity_poly.type
_entity_poly.pdbx_seq_one_letter_code
_entity_poly.pdbx_strand_id
1 'polypeptide(L)'
;MWQALVDAPDMVRGQMNFKRLTLTDITIDIPHVKNKWESSSWGRKLIVQKRRASLNDFDRFKLCWLRSRVLFLKALPQNFNRSLTSCNTVLQRSGVIKQELAKLKKENAS
;
A
#
# COMPACT_ATOMS: atom_id res chain seq x y z
N MET A 1 -0.94 9.70 32.16
CA MET A 1 -2.09 10.55 32.54
C MET A 1 -2.87 10.82 31.26
N TRP A 2 -4.14 10.42 31.19
CA TRP A 2 -4.92 10.51 29.95
C TRP A 2 -5.25 11.97 29.62
N GLN A 3 -5.13 12.36 28.35
CA GLN A 3 -5.41 13.71 27.86
C GLN A 3 -6.33 13.63 26.63
N ALA A 4 -7.21 14.62 26.49
CA ALA A 4 -8.08 14.81 25.33
C ALA A 4 -7.61 16.04 24.54
N LEU A 5 -7.87 16.03 23.24
CA LEU A 5 -7.64 17.19 22.37
C LEU A 5 -8.94 18.00 22.32
N VAL A 6 -8.87 19.26 22.74
CA VAL A 6 -10.04 20.14 22.87
C VAL A 6 -9.92 21.26 21.83
N ASP A 7 -11.04 21.54 21.16
CA ASP A 7 -11.18 22.56 20.13
C ASP A 7 -12.32 23.52 20.52
N ALA A 8 -12.10 24.83 20.37
CA ALA A 8 -13.10 25.88 20.59
C ALA A 8 -12.86 27.05 19.60
N PRO A 9 -13.89 27.81 19.19
CA PRO A 9 -13.74 28.84 18.15
C PRO A 9 -12.78 29.99 18.54
N ASP A 10 -12.76 30.37 19.81
CA ASP A 10 -11.92 31.48 20.32
C ASP A 10 -10.61 31.00 20.99
N MET A 11 -10.26 29.72 20.84
CA MET A 11 -9.06 29.14 21.46
C MET A 11 -8.30 28.29 20.47
N VAL A 12 -6.97 28.42 20.48
CA VAL A 12 -6.10 27.53 19.71
C VAL A 12 -6.22 26.11 20.27
N ARG A 13 -6.38 25.14 19.36
CA ARG A 13 -6.43 23.71 19.64
C ARG A 13 -5.33 23.26 20.61
N GLY A 14 -5.70 22.56 21.69
CA GLY A 14 -4.75 22.16 22.73
C GLY A 14 -5.13 20.86 23.46
N GLN A 15 -4.12 20.22 24.07
CA GLN A 15 -4.32 19.01 24.88
C GLN A 15 -4.71 19.38 26.31
N MET A 16 -5.79 18.79 26.84
CA MET A 16 -6.28 19.02 28.19
C MET A 16 -6.49 17.68 28.93
N ASN A 17 -6.26 17.70 30.24
CA ASN A 17 -6.43 16.52 31.09
C ASN A 17 -7.91 16.32 31.46
N PHE A 18 -8.38 15.08 31.51
CA PHE A 18 -9.78 14.75 31.83
C PHE A 18 -10.23 15.26 33.20
N LYS A 19 -9.32 15.33 34.19
CA LYS A 19 -9.64 15.86 35.53
C LYS A 19 -10.11 17.32 35.53
N ARG A 20 -9.82 18.09 34.46
CA ARG A 20 -10.17 19.50 34.33
C ARG A 20 -11.42 19.73 33.47
N LEU A 21 -12.01 18.68 32.90
CA LEU A 21 -13.15 18.77 31.98
C LEU A 21 -14.38 18.15 32.64
N THR A 22 -15.52 18.82 32.53
CA THR A 22 -16.84 18.30 32.89
C THR A 22 -17.63 18.05 31.61
N LEU A 23 -17.95 16.79 31.32
CA LEU A 23 -18.65 16.42 30.09
C LEU A 23 -20.14 16.78 30.19
N THR A 24 -20.69 17.24 29.07
CA THR A 24 -22.12 17.50 28.88
C THR A 24 -22.73 16.44 27.97
N ASP A 25 -24.04 16.21 28.07
CA ASP A 25 -24.77 15.24 27.22
C ASP A 25 -24.89 15.65 25.74
N ILE A 26 -24.43 16.85 25.40
CA ILE A 26 -24.44 17.38 24.03
C ILE A 26 -23.37 16.66 23.21
N THR A 27 -23.81 15.84 22.24
CA THR A 27 -22.93 15.18 21.29
C THR A 27 -23.09 15.79 19.89
N ILE A 28 -21.97 16.22 19.29
CA ILE A 28 -21.95 16.79 17.93
C ILE A 28 -21.24 15.80 17.01
N ASP A 29 -21.92 15.33 15.96
CA ASP A 29 -21.28 14.53 14.91
C ASP A 29 -20.54 15.48 13.95
N ILE A 30 -19.20 15.48 14.01
CA ILE A 30 -18.37 16.34 13.16
C ILE A 30 -18.09 15.59 11.84
N PRO A 31 -18.67 16.03 10.70
CA PRO A 31 -18.72 15.22 9.47
C PRO A 31 -17.35 14.92 8.84
N HIS A 32 -16.33 15.73 9.12
CA HIS A 32 -15.02 15.59 8.47
C HIS A 32 -14.10 14.55 9.14
N VAL A 33 -14.28 14.32 10.45
CA VAL A 33 -13.46 13.34 11.19
C VAL A 33 -13.82 11.93 10.76
N LYS A 34 -15.12 11.65 10.57
CA LYS A 34 -15.60 10.34 10.14
C LYS A 34 -15.06 9.95 8.76
N ASN A 35 -15.11 10.86 7.79
CA ASN A 35 -14.56 10.61 6.44
C ASN A 35 -13.04 10.39 6.46
N LYS A 36 -12.29 11.21 7.22
CA LYS A 36 -10.84 11.04 7.38
C LYS A 36 -10.47 9.76 8.14
N TRP A 37 -11.31 9.36 9.09
CA TRP A 37 -11.18 8.13 9.84
C TRP A 37 -11.43 6.89 8.97
N GLU A 38 -12.52 6.86 8.23
CA GLU A 38 -12.90 5.75 7.36
C GLU A 38 -11.89 5.54 6.21
N SER A 39 -11.28 6.61 5.71
CA SER A 39 -10.23 6.54 4.68
C SER A 39 -8.86 6.11 5.21
N SER A 40 -8.62 6.20 6.53
CA SER A 40 -7.37 5.76 7.14
C SER A 40 -7.14 4.25 6.94
N SER A 41 -5.88 3.81 6.92
CA SER A 41 -5.55 2.38 6.79
C SER A 41 -6.14 1.53 7.92
N TRP A 42 -6.26 2.10 9.13
CA TRP A 42 -6.86 1.42 10.28
C TRP A 42 -8.40 1.37 10.19
N GLY A 43 -9.04 2.47 9.80
CA GLY A 43 -10.48 2.53 9.57
C GLY A 43 -10.94 1.55 8.49
N ARG A 44 -10.25 1.51 7.35
CA ARG A 44 -10.50 0.55 6.26
C ARG A 44 -10.39 -0.90 6.74
N LYS A 45 -9.43 -1.23 7.61
CA LYS A 45 -9.27 -2.57 8.19
C LYS A 45 -10.49 -2.99 9.00
N LEU A 46 -11.00 -2.10 9.85
CA LEU A 46 -12.19 -2.36 10.67
C LEU A 46 -13.46 -2.52 9.81
N ILE A 47 -13.61 -1.70 8.77
CA ILE A 47 -14.72 -1.82 7.81
C ILE A 47 -14.68 -3.19 7.11
N VAL A 48 -13.50 -3.61 6.63
CA VAL A 48 -13.32 -4.93 6.01
C VAL A 48 -13.61 -6.06 7.00
N GLN A 49 -13.21 -5.93 8.26
CA GLN A 49 -13.49 -6.93 9.29
C GLN A 49 -15.01 -7.07 9.53
N LYS A 50 -15.72 -5.95 9.68
CA LYS A 50 -17.18 -5.94 9.82
C LYS A 50 -17.89 -6.57 8.61
N ARG A 51 -17.49 -6.19 7.40
CA ARG A 51 -18.02 -6.78 6.15
C ARG A 51 -17.76 -8.29 6.08
N ARG A 52 -16.55 -8.74 6.45
CA ARG A 52 -16.20 -10.17 6.46
C ARG A 52 -16.98 -10.97 7.51
N ALA A 53 -17.31 -10.37 8.64
CA ALA A 53 -18.14 -11.02 9.66
C ALA A 53 -19.59 -11.22 9.19
N SER A 54 -20.14 -10.29 8.41
CA SER A 54 -21.51 -10.35 7.90
C SER A 54 -21.65 -11.14 6.58
N LEU A 55 -20.61 -11.83 6.12
CA LEU A 55 -20.59 -12.48 4.81
C LEU A 55 -21.35 -13.81 4.84
N ASN A 56 -22.37 -13.94 3.98
CA ASN A 56 -23.11 -15.18 3.76
C ASN A 56 -22.27 -16.22 3.01
N ASP A 57 -22.58 -17.50 3.17
CA ASP A 57 -21.78 -18.61 2.67
C ASP A 57 -21.61 -18.59 1.14
N PHE A 58 -22.67 -18.20 0.42
CA PHE A 58 -22.63 -18.01 -1.03
C PHE A 58 -21.62 -16.92 -1.47
N ASP A 59 -21.48 -15.84 -0.70
CA ASP A 59 -20.52 -14.77 -1.01
C ASP A 59 -19.08 -15.20 -0.70
N ARG A 60 -18.90 -16.12 0.26
CA ARG A 60 -17.59 -16.74 0.54
C ARG A 60 -17.15 -17.60 -0.63
N PHE A 61 -18.08 -18.36 -1.24
CA PHE A 61 -17.80 -19.13 -2.45
C PHE A 61 -17.35 -18.23 -3.61
N LYS A 62 -18.06 -17.12 -3.87
CA LYS A 62 -17.67 -16.13 -4.90
C LYS A 62 -16.26 -15.59 -4.65
N LEU A 63 -15.95 -15.22 -3.40
CA LEU A 63 -14.62 -14.72 -3.03
C LEU A 63 -13.52 -15.77 -3.24
N CYS A 64 -13.79 -17.03 -2.90
CA CYS A 64 -12.86 -18.14 -3.12
C CYS A 64 -12.51 -18.29 -4.61
N TRP A 65 -13.53 -18.36 -5.47
CA TRP A 65 -13.34 -18.51 -6.91
C TRP A 65 -12.62 -17.32 -7.53
N LEU A 66 -13.01 -16.09 -7.18
CA LEU A 66 -12.33 -14.88 -7.64
C LEU A 66 -10.87 -14.85 -7.19
N ARG A 67 -10.56 -15.29 -5.98
CA ARG A 67 -9.19 -15.34 -5.46
C ARG A 67 -8.32 -16.33 -6.22
N SER A 68 -8.82 -17.53 -6.51
CA SER A 68 -8.11 -18.53 -7.32
C SER A 68 -7.80 -17.99 -8.72
N ARG A 69 -8.76 -17.30 -9.35
CA ARG A 69 -8.56 -16.68 -10.67
C ARG A 69 -7.55 -15.52 -10.66
N VAL A 70 -7.57 -14.68 -9.63
CA VAL A 70 -6.62 -13.57 -9.46
C VAL A 70 -5.19 -14.06 -9.19
N LEU A 71 -5.03 -15.11 -8.38
CA LEU A 71 -3.72 -15.72 -8.11
C LEU A 71 -3.09 -16.26 -9.41
N PHE A 72 -3.89 -16.92 -10.24
CA PHE A 72 -3.45 -17.41 -11.55
C PHE A 72 -2.98 -16.26 -12.46
N LEU A 73 -3.80 -15.21 -12.61
CA LEU A 73 -3.45 -14.06 -13.46
C LEU A 73 -2.22 -13.27 -12.97
N LYS A 74 -2.00 -13.17 -11.65
CA LYS A 74 -0.81 -12.52 -11.08
C LYS A 74 0.46 -13.35 -11.22
N ALA A 75 0.36 -14.67 -11.38
CA ALA A 75 1.50 -15.56 -11.58
C ALA A 75 2.05 -15.53 -13.02
N LEU A 76 1.21 -15.21 -14.01
CA LEU A 76 1.61 -15.15 -15.42
C LEU A 76 2.67 -14.07 -15.75
N PRO A 77 2.61 -12.82 -15.26
CA PRO A 77 3.59 -11.78 -15.62
C PRO A 77 4.96 -11.91 -14.92
N GLN A 78 5.06 -12.70 -13.84
CA GLN A 78 6.33 -12.89 -13.12
C GLN A 78 7.32 -13.76 -13.89
N ASN A 79 6.81 -14.71 -14.70
CA ASN A 79 7.64 -15.60 -15.49
C ASN A 79 8.11 -14.97 -16.81
N PHE A 80 7.39 -13.97 -17.34
CA PHE A 80 7.75 -13.26 -18.57
C PHE A 80 8.86 -12.20 -18.33
N ASN A 81 8.79 -11.44 -17.25
CA ASN A 81 9.83 -10.45 -16.93
C ASN A 81 11.19 -11.08 -16.53
N ARG A 82 11.19 -12.32 -16.03
CA ARG A 82 12.43 -13.06 -15.71
C ARG A 82 13.21 -13.52 -16.95
N SER A 83 12.54 -13.90 -18.04
CA SER A 83 13.24 -14.28 -19.27
C SER A 83 13.81 -13.06 -20.02
N LEU A 84 13.08 -11.94 -20.02
CA LEU A 84 13.51 -10.69 -20.66
C LEU A 84 14.70 -10.02 -19.94
N THR A 85 14.78 -10.14 -18.61
CA THR A 85 15.93 -9.65 -17.84
C THR A 85 17.18 -10.51 -18.06
N SER A 86 17.03 -11.83 -18.27
CA SER A 86 18.14 -12.71 -18.63
C SER A 86 18.67 -12.47 -20.05
N CYS A 87 17.82 -12.15 -21.03
CA CYS A 87 18.27 -11.81 -22.38
C CYS A 87 19.04 -10.47 -22.44
N ASN A 88 18.64 -9.48 -21.63
CA ASN A 88 19.32 -8.19 -21.60
C ASN A 88 20.77 -8.28 -21.09
N THR A 89 21.07 -9.12 -20.08
CA THR A 89 22.44 -9.26 -19.55
C THR A 89 23.39 -9.97 -20.52
N VAL A 90 22.88 -10.90 -21.34
CA VAL A 90 23.66 -11.57 -22.41
C VAL A 90 23.97 -10.61 -23.56
N LEU A 91 23.00 -9.78 -23.97
CA LEU A 91 23.21 -8.76 -25.01
C LEU A 91 24.24 -7.70 -24.57
N GLN A 92 24.16 -7.22 -23.32
CA GLN A 92 25.14 -6.26 -22.78
C GLN A 92 26.56 -6.84 -22.74
N ARG A 93 26.73 -8.13 -22.37
CA ARG A 93 28.04 -8.82 -22.40
C ARG A 93 28.65 -8.91 -23.79
N SER A 94 27.83 -9.18 -24.82
CA SER A 94 28.32 -9.22 -26.21
C SER A 94 28.81 -7.86 -26.72
N GLY A 95 28.21 -6.76 -26.24
CA GLY A 95 28.64 -5.40 -26.56
C GLY A 95 30.02 -5.08 -25.99
N VAL A 96 30.27 -5.48 -24.74
CA VAL A 96 31.56 -5.28 -24.07
C VAL A 96 32.68 -6.11 -24.73
N ILE A 97 32.40 -7.36 -25.13
CA ILE A 97 33.39 -8.20 -25.84
C ILE A 97 33.77 -7.59 -27.19
N LYS A 98 32.79 -7.04 -27.94
CA LYS A 98 33.07 -6.35 -29.20
C LYS A 98 33.92 -5.09 -28.99
N GLN A 99 33.68 -4.34 -27.92
CA GLN A 99 34.49 -3.17 -27.57
C GLN A 99 35.92 -3.56 -27.17
N GLU A 100 36.09 -4.62 -26.41
CA GLU A 100 37.42 -5.08 -25.96
C GLU A 100 38.27 -5.62 -27.12
N LEU A 101 37.66 -6.38 -28.03
CA LEU A 101 38.32 -6.86 -29.24
C LEU A 101 38.78 -5.71 -30.15
N ALA A 102 38.02 -4.61 -30.18
CA ALA A 102 38.39 -3.42 -30.94
C ALA A 102 39.58 -2.66 -30.32
N LYS A 103 39.75 -2.70 -28.99
CA LYS A 103 40.93 -2.13 -28.31
C LYS A 103 42.18 -2.93 -28.60
N LEU A 104 42.12 -4.26 -28.44
CA LEU A 104 43.25 -5.15 -28.75
C LEU A 104 43.69 -5.05 -30.22
N LYS A 105 42.75 -4.89 -31.16
CA LYS A 105 43.09 -4.68 -32.57
C LYS A 105 43.79 -3.36 -32.84
N LYS A 106 43.55 -2.31 -32.05
CA LYS A 106 44.26 -1.02 -32.16
C LYS A 106 45.66 -1.10 -31.54
N GLU A 107 45.82 -1.82 -30.44
CA GLU A 107 47.11 -2.03 -29.77
C GLU A 107 48.08 -2.85 -30.62
N ASN A 108 47.61 -3.84 -31.37
CA ASN A 108 48.44 -4.68 -32.25
C ASN A 108 48.69 -4.06 -33.65
N ALA A 109 48.14 -2.88 -33.93
CA ALA A 109 48.27 -2.18 -35.21
C ALA A 109 49.24 -0.98 -35.15
N SER A 110 49.93 -0.79 -34.02
CA SER A 110 51.09 0.10 -33.85
C SER A 110 52.36 -0.74 -33.72
#